data_AF-A0A7J8M0C9-F1
#
_entry.id   AF-A0A7J8M0C9-F1
#
_cell.length_a   1.000
_cell.length_b   1.000
_cell.length_c   1.000
_cell.angle_alpha   90.00
_cell.angle_beta   90.00
_cell.angle_gamma   90.00
#
_symmetry.space_group_name_H-M   'P 1'
#
loop_
_entity.id
_entity.type
_entity.pdbx_description
1 polymer ?
#
loop_
_entity_poly.entity_id
_entity_poly.type
_entity_poly.pdbx_seq_one_letter_code
_entity_poly.pdbx_strand_id
1 'polypeptide(L)'
;DGNSFGYRDIDGSKVHKALREKYGEEGYKEGDVIGFYINLPEGGSYAPKPPHLVWYKGQRYVRAPDAKEEPPKVVPGSEISFFKNGVCQGVAFKDLFGGRYYPAASMYTLPNQPNCVVKFNFGPDFECFPEELGGRSLPRPMVEVPYHGFDNQVENGVASEKKQ
;
A
#
# COMPACT_ATOMS: atom_id res chain seq x y z
N ASP A 1 -4.93 6.74 6.93
CA ASP A 1 -4.69 6.32 8.34
C ASP A 1 -3.19 6.15 8.55
N GLY A 2 -2.76 5.43 9.59
CA GLY A 2 -1.34 5.11 9.85
C GLY A 2 -0.76 3.97 9.01
N ASN A 3 -1.57 3.29 8.20
CA ASN A 3 -1.16 2.15 7.38
C ASN A 3 -1.12 2.47 5.88
N SER A 4 -1.55 3.68 5.50
CA SER A 4 -1.67 4.13 4.11
C SER A 4 -0.77 5.32 3.82
N PHE A 5 -0.24 5.34 2.61
CA PHE A 5 0.63 6.38 2.06
C PHE A 5 0.06 6.78 0.70
N GLY A 6 -0.16 8.08 0.50
CA GLY A 6 -0.84 8.60 -0.68
C GLY A 6 -0.06 9.71 -1.35
N TYR A 7 -0.38 9.93 -2.62
CA TYR A 7 0.05 11.06 -3.44
C TYR A 7 -1.21 11.71 -4.02
N ARG A 8 -1.29 13.03 -3.97
CA ARG A 8 -2.53 13.78 -4.26
C ARG A 8 -2.44 14.50 -5.60
N ASP A 9 -3.52 14.41 -6.36
CA ASP A 9 -3.73 14.98 -7.69
C ASP A 9 -3.71 16.51 -7.71
N ILE A 10 -4.31 17.17 -6.72
CA ILE A 10 -4.55 18.62 -6.78
C ILE A 10 -3.27 19.45 -6.69
N ASP A 11 -2.40 19.15 -5.72
CA ASP A 11 -1.26 19.99 -5.35
C ASP A 11 0.06 19.20 -5.28
N GLY A 12 0.04 17.92 -5.61
CA GLY A 12 1.23 17.08 -5.53
C GLY A 12 1.66 16.78 -4.09
N SER A 13 0.78 16.99 -3.11
CA SER A 13 1.10 16.66 -1.71
C SER A 13 1.17 15.15 -1.50
N LYS A 14 2.05 14.74 -0.60
CA LYS A 14 2.05 13.37 -0.06
C LYS A 14 1.18 13.31 1.18
N VAL A 15 0.47 12.20 1.38
CA VAL A 15 -0.54 12.05 2.43
C VAL A 15 -0.27 10.82 3.29
N HIS A 16 -0.18 11.01 4.60
CA HIS A 16 -0.07 9.92 5.58
C HIS A 16 -0.70 10.37 6.89
N LYS A 17 -1.40 9.48 7.61
CA LYS A 17 -2.12 9.83 8.86
C LYS A 17 -3.06 11.04 8.74
N ALA A 18 -3.70 11.18 7.57
CA ALA A 18 -4.55 12.31 7.19
C ALA A 18 -3.84 13.68 7.15
N LEU A 19 -2.51 13.71 7.28
CA LEU A 19 -1.69 14.92 7.12
C LEU A 19 -1.18 14.99 5.69
N ARG A 20 -1.14 16.21 5.15
CA ARG A 20 -0.62 16.53 3.82
C ARG A 20 0.69 17.28 3.98
N GLU A 21 1.70 16.88 3.22
CA GLU A 21 3.00 17.54 3.20
C GLU A 21 3.39 17.88 1.75
N LYS A 22 4.10 19.00 1.55
CA LYS A 22 4.65 19.34 0.23
C LYS A 22 5.59 18.22 -0.22
N TYR A 23 5.44 17.79 -1.47
CA TYR A 23 6.25 16.73 -2.06
C TYR A 23 6.55 17.00 -3.53
N GLY A 24 5.57 16.83 -4.41
CA GLY A 24 5.68 17.28 -5.80
C GLY A 24 5.65 18.80 -5.87
N GLU A 25 6.26 19.37 -6.92
CA GLU A 25 6.12 20.81 -7.18
C GLU A 25 4.71 21.17 -7.63
N GLU A 26 4.05 20.25 -8.33
CA GLU A 26 2.67 20.39 -8.80
C GLU A 26 1.89 19.08 -8.67
N GLY A 27 0.57 19.23 -8.79
CA GLY A 27 -0.36 18.12 -8.94
C GLY A 27 -0.23 17.37 -10.27
N TYR A 28 -1.06 16.35 -10.43
CA TYR A 28 -1.21 15.59 -11.67
C TYR A 28 -2.66 15.64 -12.15
N LYS A 29 -2.85 15.46 -13.45
CA LYS A 29 -4.14 15.63 -14.13
C LYS A 29 -4.43 14.48 -15.08
N GLU A 30 -5.62 14.53 -15.69
CA GLU A 30 -6.01 13.58 -16.73
C GLU A 30 -4.93 13.49 -17.83
N GLY A 31 -4.57 12.25 -18.18
CA GLY A 31 -3.50 11.93 -19.13
C GLY A 31 -2.11 11.75 -18.51
N ASP A 32 -1.89 12.16 -17.25
CA ASP A 32 -0.63 11.86 -16.56
C ASP A 32 -0.57 10.38 -16.15
N VAL A 33 0.62 9.79 -16.30
CA VAL A 33 0.93 8.42 -15.84
C VAL A 33 1.75 8.51 -14.55
N ILE A 34 1.18 7.98 -13.47
CA ILE A 34 1.84 8.00 -12.16
C ILE A 34 2.49 6.65 -11.88
N GLY A 35 3.82 6.66 -11.78
CA GLY A 35 4.62 5.52 -11.39
C GLY A 35 4.74 5.43 -9.88
N PHE A 36 4.62 4.21 -9.35
CA PHE A 36 4.73 3.91 -7.92
C PHE A 36 5.93 3.00 -7.70
N TYR A 37 6.91 3.47 -6.93
CA TYR A 37 8.04 2.67 -6.48
C TYR A 37 7.96 2.48 -4.98
N ILE A 38 8.09 1.24 -4.53
CA ILE A 38 8.24 0.88 -3.13
C ILE A 38 9.44 -0.04 -2.97
N ASN A 39 10.39 0.37 -2.13
CA ASN A 39 11.46 -0.49 -1.63
C ASN A 39 11.10 -0.92 -0.22
N LEU A 40 10.99 -2.22 0.01
CA LEU A 40 10.65 -2.80 1.31
C LEU A 40 11.51 -4.06 1.55
N PRO A 41 12.83 -3.89 1.74
CA PRO A 41 13.75 -5.02 1.87
C PRO A 41 13.35 -5.86 3.08
N GLU A 42 13.18 -7.17 2.87
CA GLU A 42 12.76 -8.10 3.91
C GLU A 42 11.47 -7.70 4.66
N GLY A 43 10.57 -6.91 4.06
CA GLY A 43 9.40 -6.36 4.77
C GLY A 43 8.52 -7.36 5.54
N GLY A 44 8.53 -8.63 5.13
CA GLY A 44 7.84 -9.72 5.83
C GLY A 44 8.46 -10.09 7.18
N SER A 45 9.79 -9.95 7.38
CA SER A 45 10.45 -10.25 8.65
C SER A 45 10.15 -9.20 9.74
N TYR A 46 9.75 -8.00 9.32
CA TYR A 46 9.34 -6.90 10.17
C TYR A 46 7.82 -6.80 10.34
N ALA A 47 7.05 -7.69 9.71
CA ALA A 47 5.60 -7.65 9.74
C ALA A 47 5.06 -7.80 11.18
N PRO A 48 4.00 -7.05 11.56
CA PRO A 48 3.33 -7.30 12.81
C PRO A 48 2.77 -8.72 12.84
N LYS A 49 2.66 -9.29 14.05
CA LYS A 49 2.01 -10.60 14.20
C LYS A 49 0.58 -10.51 13.69
N PRO A 50 0.09 -11.55 12.98
CA PRO A 50 -1.30 -11.58 12.55
C PRO A 50 -2.23 -11.51 13.77
N PRO A 51 -3.39 -10.83 13.65
CA PRO A 51 -4.32 -10.71 14.75
C PRO A 51 -4.86 -12.09 15.16
N HIS A 52 -4.98 -12.31 16.47
CA HIS A 52 -5.56 -13.53 17.01
C HIS A 52 -7.08 -13.55 16.74
N LEU A 53 -7.52 -14.40 15.80
CA LEU A 53 -8.93 -14.54 15.43
C LEU A 53 -9.60 -15.66 16.23
N VAL A 54 -10.74 -15.33 16.83
CA VAL A 54 -11.60 -16.29 17.53
C VAL A 54 -12.96 -16.39 16.86
N TRP A 55 -13.51 -17.61 16.82
CA TRP A 55 -14.87 -17.87 16.35
C TRP A 55 -15.84 -17.81 17.53
N TYR A 56 -16.87 -16.96 17.45
CA TYR A 56 -17.87 -16.81 18.51
C TYR A 56 -19.24 -16.47 17.91
N LYS A 57 -20.30 -17.19 18.34
CA LYS A 57 -21.69 -16.96 17.88
C LYS A 57 -21.86 -16.87 16.36
N GLY A 58 -21.16 -17.71 15.59
CA GLY A 58 -21.25 -17.73 14.12
C GLY A 58 -20.55 -16.57 13.41
N GLN A 59 -19.84 -15.72 14.15
CA GLN A 59 -19.05 -14.61 13.64
C GLN A 59 -17.59 -14.72 14.10
N ARG A 60 -16.70 -14.03 13.39
CA ARG A 60 -15.28 -13.93 13.74
C ARG A 60 -15.06 -12.65 14.53
N TYR A 61 -14.32 -12.77 15.62
CA TYR A 61 -13.90 -11.63 16.43
C TYR A 61 -12.38 -11.59 16.50
N VAL A 62 -11.83 -10.39 16.37
CA VAL A 62 -10.42 -10.13 16.70
C VAL A 62 -10.32 -10.10 18.22
N ARG A 63 -9.47 -10.95 18.79
CA ARG A 63 -9.12 -10.86 20.21
C ARG A 63 -8.40 -9.54 20.44
N ALA A 64 -8.75 -8.83 21.52
CA ALA A 64 -8.03 -7.63 21.89
C ALA A 64 -6.52 -7.97 22.03
N PRO A 65 -5.63 -7.13 21.48
CA PRO A 65 -4.20 -7.35 21.59
C PRO A 65 -3.81 -7.37 23.08
N ASP A 66 -2.93 -8.30 23.45
CA ASP A 66 -2.35 -8.31 24.78
C ASP A 66 -1.56 -7.02 24.98
N ALA A 67 -1.56 -6.46 26.21
CA ALA A 67 -0.82 -5.24 26.55
C ALA A 67 0.72 -5.34 26.36
N LYS A 68 1.21 -6.49 25.89
CA LYS A 68 2.62 -6.81 25.62
C LYS A 68 2.97 -6.88 24.13
N GLU A 69 2.05 -6.53 23.22
CA GLU A 69 2.39 -6.49 21.80
C GLU A 69 3.51 -5.48 21.52
N GLU A 70 4.55 -5.93 20.82
CA GLU A 70 5.64 -5.06 20.40
C GLU A 70 5.13 -4.03 19.39
N PRO A 71 5.61 -2.77 19.46
CA PRO A 71 5.23 -1.75 18.49
C PRO A 71 5.64 -2.16 17.06
N PRO A 72 4.94 -1.65 16.03
CA PRO A 72 5.31 -1.88 14.64
C PRO A 72 6.78 -1.55 14.37
N LYS A 73 7.49 -2.46 13.70
CA LYS A 73 8.92 -2.31 13.42
C LYS A 73 9.12 -1.62 12.08
N VAL A 74 9.98 -0.61 12.06
CA VAL A 74 10.43 0.03 10.83
C VAL A 74 11.34 -0.91 10.06
N VAL A 75 11.19 -0.95 8.74
CA VAL A 75 12.07 -1.66 7.81
C VAL A 75 13.23 -0.74 7.41
N PRO A 76 14.49 -1.05 7.77
CA PRO A 76 15.64 -0.23 7.40
C PRO A 76 15.80 -0.12 5.88
N GLY A 77 16.07 1.09 5.39
CA GLY A 77 16.24 1.35 3.95
C GLY A 77 14.94 1.30 3.13
N SER A 78 13.79 1.21 3.81
CA SER A 78 12.49 1.26 3.14
C SER A 78 12.15 2.67 2.68
N GLU A 79 11.54 2.76 1.49
CA GLU A 79 11.08 4.02 0.95
C GLU A 79 9.95 3.84 -0.07
N ILE A 80 9.18 4.93 -0.26
CA ILE A 80 8.23 5.10 -1.36
C ILE A 80 8.64 6.33 -2.14
N SER A 81 8.67 6.20 -3.47
CA SER A 81 8.88 7.31 -4.40
C SER A 81 7.80 7.27 -5.48
N PHE A 82 7.32 8.45 -5.88
CA PHE A 82 6.36 8.60 -6.97
C PHE A 82 7.02 9.21 -8.20
N PHE A 83 6.57 8.78 -9.37
CA PHE A 83 7.04 9.26 -10.66
C PHE A 83 5.87 9.87 -11.41
N LYS A 84 6.09 10.99 -12.09
CA LYS A 84 5.10 11.62 -12.98
C LYS A 84 5.65 11.52 -14.39
N ASN A 85 4.97 10.78 -15.27
CA ASN A 85 5.36 10.56 -16.65
C ASN A 85 6.82 10.06 -16.78
N GLY A 86 7.21 9.09 -15.93
CA GLY A 86 8.56 8.53 -15.89
C GLY A 86 9.60 9.36 -15.10
N VAL A 87 9.28 10.60 -14.72
CA VAL A 87 10.20 11.48 -13.97
C VAL A 87 10.01 11.35 -12.46
N CYS A 88 11.09 11.03 -11.76
CA CYS A 88 11.09 10.87 -10.29
C CYS A 88 10.78 12.20 -9.59
N GLN A 89 9.81 12.19 -8.66
CA GLN A 89 9.44 13.35 -7.84
C GLN A 89 10.22 13.39 -6.49
N GLY A 90 11.23 12.53 -6.32
CA GLY A 90 12.01 12.39 -5.09
C GLY A 90 11.49 11.28 -4.17
N VAL A 91 12.02 11.23 -2.94
CA VAL A 91 11.58 10.26 -1.92
C VAL A 91 10.38 10.84 -1.16
N ALA A 92 9.23 10.19 -1.24
CA ALA A 92 8.02 10.62 -0.56
C ALA A 92 8.02 10.20 0.91
N PHE A 93 8.26 8.91 1.16
CA PHE A 93 8.22 8.34 2.49
C PHE A 93 9.44 7.48 2.74
N LYS A 94 9.93 7.51 3.98
CA LYS A 94 10.98 6.63 4.52
C LYS A 94 10.43 5.95 5.76
N ASP A 95 11.19 4.99 6.28
CA ASP A 95 10.91 4.38 7.58
C ASP A 95 9.52 3.71 7.63
N LEU A 96 9.19 2.97 6.57
CA LEU A 96 7.94 2.22 6.47
C LEU A 96 7.91 1.11 7.52
N PHE A 97 6.73 0.85 8.09
CA PHE A 97 6.56 -0.31 8.95
C PHE A 97 6.59 -1.61 8.13
N GLY A 98 7.00 -2.69 8.77
CA GLY A 98 6.95 -4.01 8.16
C GLY A 98 5.53 -4.48 7.91
N GLY A 99 5.38 -5.39 6.95
CA GLY A 99 4.08 -5.91 6.54
C GLY A 99 3.92 -6.01 5.04
N ARG A 100 2.65 -6.11 4.62
CA ARG A 100 2.27 -6.19 3.22
C ARG A 100 1.54 -4.91 2.83
N TYR A 101 2.00 -4.30 1.74
CA TYR A 101 1.38 -3.13 1.14
C TYR A 101 0.74 -3.52 -0.18
N TYR A 102 -0.45 -2.98 -0.44
CA TYR A 102 -1.18 -3.20 -1.66
C TYR A 102 -1.30 -1.87 -2.41
N PRO A 103 -1.15 -1.86 -3.75
CA PRO A 103 -1.47 -0.68 -4.53
C PRO A 103 -2.95 -0.35 -4.34
N ALA A 104 -3.25 0.91 -4.10
CA ALA A 104 -4.60 1.39 -3.83
C ALA A 104 -4.84 2.73 -4.53
N ALA A 105 -6.08 2.95 -4.94
CA ALA A 105 -6.55 4.23 -5.44
C ALA A 105 -7.70 4.70 -4.56
N SER A 106 -7.65 5.97 -4.18
CA SER A 106 -8.75 6.66 -3.52
C SER A 106 -9.34 7.64 -4.51
N MET A 107 -10.64 7.54 -4.75
CA MET A 107 -11.34 8.30 -5.77
C MET A 107 -12.35 9.24 -5.11
N TYR A 108 -12.38 10.48 -5.59
CA TYR A 108 -13.37 11.46 -5.21
C TYR A 108 -13.93 12.11 -6.47
N THR A 109 -15.26 12.28 -6.52
CA THR A 109 -15.94 12.91 -7.65
C THR A 109 -16.99 13.86 -7.11
N LEU A 110 -16.97 15.10 -7.60
CA LEU A 110 -18.00 16.09 -7.28
C LEU A 110 -19.31 15.76 -8.02
N PRO A 111 -20.48 16.09 -7.46
CA PRO A 111 -21.78 15.72 -8.05
C PRO A 111 -21.99 16.13 -9.52
N ASN A 112 -21.32 17.21 -9.96
CA ASN A 112 -21.47 17.80 -11.29
C ASN A 112 -20.26 17.55 -12.20
N GLN A 113 -19.43 16.55 -11.89
CA GLN A 113 -18.27 16.18 -12.68
C GLN A 113 -18.35 14.72 -13.16
N PRO A 114 -17.70 14.39 -14.29
CA PRO A 114 -17.58 12.99 -14.70
C PRO A 114 -16.88 12.17 -13.62
N ASN A 115 -17.24 10.87 -13.57
CA ASN A 115 -16.64 9.94 -12.63
C ASN A 115 -15.11 9.91 -12.79
N CYS A 116 -14.41 9.94 -11.65
CA CYS A 116 -12.99 9.65 -11.61
C CYS A 116 -12.77 8.21 -12.11
N VAL A 117 -11.85 8.04 -13.06
CA VAL A 117 -11.45 6.73 -13.59
C VAL A 117 -9.95 6.60 -13.45
N VAL A 118 -9.52 5.47 -12.91
CA VAL A 118 -8.10 5.10 -12.81
C VAL A 118 -7.90 3.72 -13.42
N LYS A 119 -6.76 3.52 -14.08
CA LYS A 119 -6.34 2.23 -14.61
C LYS A 119 -5.03 1.83 -13.96
N PHE A 120 -5.00 0.65 -13.35
CA PHE A 120 -3.75 0.08 -12.87
C PHE A 120 -3.03 -0.61 -14.04
N ASN A 121 -1.73 -0.34 -14.17
CA ASN A 121 -0.82 -1.09 -15.01
C ASN A 121 0.17 -1.83 -14.10
N PHE A 122 0.03 -3.15 -14.00
CA PHE A 122 0.87 -3.99 -13.14
C PHE A 122 2.13 -4.53 -13.85
N GLY A 123 2.38 -4.09 -15.09
CA GLY A 123 3.45 -4.59 -15.94
C GLY A 123 3.08 -5.89 -16.68
N PRO A 124 4.01 -6.46 -17.46
CA PRO A 124 5.41 -6.02 -17.59
C PRO A 124 5.57 -4.76 -18.46
N ASP A 125 4.62 -4.48 -19.34
CA ASP A 125 4.68 -3.37 -20.30
C ASP A 125 4.16 -2.07 -19.66
N PHE A 126 5.06 -1.25 -19.14
CA PHE A 126 4.74 0.03 -18.53
C PHE A 126 4.60 1.14 -19.56
N GLU A 127 3.57 1.98 -19.40
CA GLU A 127 3.34 3.15 -20.26
C GLU A 127 4.43 4.22 -20.07
N CYS A 128 4.86 4.42 -18.82
CA CYS A 128 6.00 5.26 -18.49
C CYS A 128 6.88 4.53 -17.47
N PHE A 129 7.87 3.78 -17.96
CA PHE A 129 8.92 3.23 -17.09
C PHE A 129 9.92 4.36 -16.74
N PRO A 130 10.44 4.42 -15.50
CA PRO A 130 11.40 5.46 -15.12
C PRO A 130 12.65 5.46 -15.99
N GLU A 131 13.05 6.63 -16.51
CA GLU A 131 14.30 6.80 -17.25
C GLU A 131 15.51 6.66 -16.31
N GLU A 132 15.39 7.22 -15.10
CA GLU A 132 16.42 7.16 -14.06
C GLU A 132 15.82 6.74 -12.71
N LEU A 133 16.45 5.74 -12.10
CA LEU A 133 16.05 5.26 -10.77
C LEU A 133 16.75 6.00 -9.63
N GLY A 134 17.72 6.89 -9.92
CA GLY A 134 18.41 7.69 -8.91
C GLY A 134 19.12 6.85 -7.84
N GLY A 135 19.79 5.77 -8.26
CA GLY A 135 20.48 4.83 -7.37
C GLY A 135 19.60 3.76 -6.72
N ARG A 136 18.29 3.76 -6.98
CA ARG A 136 17.37 2.71 -6.50
C ARG A 136 17.60 1.40 -7.24
N SER A 137 17.28 0.29 -6.58
CA SER A 137 17.25 -1.03 -7.21
C SER A 137 16.22 -1.09 -8.33
N LEU A 138 16.50 -1.91 -9.34
CA LEU A 138 15.52 -2.20 -10.39
C LEU A 138 14.25 -2.80 -9.78
N PRO A 139 13.07 -2.17 -9.96
CA PRO A 139 11.84 -2.66 -9.38
C PRO A 139 11.38 -3.94 -10.10
N ARG A 140 10.76 -4.84 -9.33
CA ARG A 140 10.01 -5.97 -9.88
C ARG A 140 8.57 -5.53 -10.17
N PRO A 141 8.00 -5.82 -11.36
CA PRO A 141 6.63 -5.45 -11.68
C PRO A 141 5.62 -6.21 -10.81
N MET A 142 4.45 -5.60 -10.60
CA MET A 142 3.41 -6.18 -9.75
C MET A 142 2.83 -7.49 -10.30
N VAL A 143 2.85 -7.69 -11.62
CA VAL A 143 2.43 -8.95 -12.28
C VAL A 143 3.27 -10.16 -11.83
N GLU A 144 4.51 -9.95 -11.39
CA GLU A 144 5.39 -11.01 -10.89
C GLU A 144 5.27 -11.25 -9.38
N VAL A 145 4.50 -10.42 -8.66
CA VAL A 145 4.33 -10.58 -7.21
C VAL A 145 3.41 -11.77 -6.93
N PRO A 146 3.84 -12.78 -6.15
CA PRO A 146 3.00 -13.93 -5.86
C PRO A 146 1.74 -13.53 -5.10
N TYR A 147 0.59 -14.05 -5.54
CA TYR A 147 -0.64 -13.89 -4.78
C TYR A 147 -0.52 -14.62 -3.44
N HIS A 148 -0.62 -13.87 -2.35
CA HIS A 148 -0.71 -14.42 -1.01
C HIS A 148 -2.17 -14.29 -0.55
N GLY A 149 -2.85 -15.43 -0.43
CA GLY A 149 -4.21 -15.47 0.11
C GLY A 149 -4.28 -14.94 1.54
N PHE A 150 -5.50 -14.61 1.99
CA PHE A 150 -5.75 -14.31 3.39
C PHE A 150 -5.62 -15.60 4.21
N ASP A 151 -4.73 -15.59 5.21
CA ASP A 151 -4.66 -16.67 6.19
C ASP A 151 -5.87 -16.55 7.13
N ASN A 152 -6.79 -17.51 7.01
CA ASN A 152 -8.09 -17.52 7.68
C ASN A 152 -8.09 -18.45 8.91
N GLN A 153 -6.92 -18.81 9.43
CA GLN A 153 -6.83 -19.69 10.60
C GLN A 153 -7.45 -19.02 11.84
N VAL A 154 -8.35 -19.76 12.49
CA VAL A 154 -8.99 -19.38 13.77
C VAL A 154 -8.45 -20.30 14.87
N GLU A 155 -8.04 -19.72 16.01
CA GLU A 155 -7.31 -20.48 17.05
C GLU A 155 -8.12 -21.65 17.62
N ASN A 156 -9.44 -21.50 17.74
CA ASN A 156 -10.30 -22.49 18.38
C ASN A 156 -10.84 -23.58 17.42
N GLY A 157 -10.38 -23.62 16.16
CA GLY A 157 -10.61 -24.75 15.25
C GLY A 157 -12.06 -25.10 14.87
N VAL A 158 -13.07 -24.26 15.15
CA VAL A 158 -14.48 -24.62 14.87
C VAL A 158 -14.84 -24.37 13.41
N ALA A 159 -14.41 -25.28 12.53
CA ALA A 159 -15.09 -25.54 11.27
C ALA A 159 -16.17 -26.60 11.52
N SER A 160 -17.33 -26.21 12.04
CA SER A 160 -18.51 -27.07 12.01
C SER A 160 -19.41 -26.66 10.83
N GLU A 161 -18.97 -26.94 9.60
CA GLU A 161 -19.93 -27.10 8.50
C GLU A 161 -20.65 -28.44 8.69
N LYS A 162 -21.77 -28.46 9.42
CA LYS A 162 -22.85 -29.38 9.08
C LYS A 162 -23.73 -28.67 8.06
N LYS A 163 -23.42 -28.85 6.78
CA LYS A 163 -24.40 -28.61 5.71
C LYS A 163 -25.38 -29.77 5.72
N GLN A 164 -26.65 -29.44 5.88
CA GLN A 164 -27.79 -30.29 5.56
C GLN A 164 -28.39 -29.82 4.24
#